data_AF-A0A7D9EGU5-F1
#
_entry.id   AF-A0A7D9EGU5-F1
#
_cell.length_a   1.000
_cell.length_b   1.000
_cell.length_c   1.000
_cell.angle_alpha   90.00
_cell.angle_beta   90.00
_cell.angle_gamma   90.00
#
_symmetry.space_group_name_H-M   'P 1'
#
loop_
_entity.id
_entity.type
_entity.pdbx_description
1 polymer ?
#
loop_
_entity_poly.entity_id
_entity_poly.type
_entity_poly.pdbx_seq_one_letter_code
_entity_poly.pdbx_strand_id
1 'polypeptide(L)'
;MDKMFEMMKSMMVKLETLDEIKERILCVEKDVKQMKDSIEFVHAEVNDLKDEDEKTKRSDEENRRKIRELEDTNQRRKRKHNDVKQMKDSTEFVHAEVNELKDEDEKTKRSDEENRRKIHELEDTNRRLQESVVDLKPRSMRDNLLFFNVKKDEKENTTEKIYDILEQNLEIFYARSKVKIDCSHRVGRKRVSQRKPRAIVVKFNYFQDREQVRQNARKLKGSRIGIAEQFPEEIEKIRQTLHPEMKKAKAQGHRVRNDVLSMCWKENPEDRPDFQSLRDTLYKILYCKEISQTSAYNEEIVNGPLKSNVIASEEDVNENELLI
;
A
#
# COMPACT_ATOMS: atom_id res chain seq x y z
N MET A 1 163.79 14.54 -12.52
CA MET A 1 162.99 13.47 -11.87
C MET A 1 161.75 14.03 -11.17
N ASP A 2 161.76 15.25 -10.64
CA ASP A 2 160.62 15.82 -9.88
C ASP A 2 159.30 15.97 -10.65
N LYS A 3 159.32 16.28 -11.95
CA LYS A 3 158.09 16.36 -12.78
C LYS A 3 157.35 15.03 -12.91
N MET A 4 158.07 13.91 -12.88
CA MET A 4 157.47 12.58 -13.05
C MET A 4 156.83 12.09 -11.73
N PHE A 5 157.44 12.43 -10.60
CA PHE A 5 156.93 12.11 -9.27
C PHE A 5 155.68 12.92 -8.90
N GLU A 6 155.63 14.21 -9.28
CA GLU A 6 154.42 15.03 -9.15
C GLU A 6 153.27 14.52 -10.03
N MET A 7 153.57 14.01 -11.23
CA MET A 7 152.56 13.39 -12.10
C MET A 7 152.00 12.10 -11.49
N MET A 8 152.85 11.26 -10.87
CA MET A 8 152.43 10.05 -10.16
C MET A 8 151.57 10.37 -8.93
N LYS A 9 151.94 11.38 -8.13
CA LYS A 9 151.10 11.87 -7.02
C LYS A 9 149.75 12.36 -7.52
N SER A 10 149.72 13.14 -8.60
CA SER A 10 148.48 13.61 -9.21
C SER A 10 147.61 12.45 -9.74
N MET A 11 148.23 11.42 -10.31
CA MET A 11 147.51 10.22 -10.76
C MET A 11 146.94 9.40 -9.60
N MET A 12 147.67 9.23 -8.49
CA MET A 12 147.14 8.55 -7.30
C MET A 12 145.93 9.27 -6.73
N VAL A 13 145.99 10.60 -6.61
CA VAL A 13 144.84 11.41 -6.16
C VAL A 13 143.65 11.25 -7.11
N LYS A 14 143.89 11.21 -8.43
CA LYS A 14 142.80 10.98 -9.40
C LYS A 14 142.20 9.58 -9.32
N LEU A 15 143.00 8.55 -9.05
CA LEU A 15 142.52 7.17 -8.83
C LEU A 15 141.68 7.08 -7.55
N GLU A 16 142.12 7.71 -6.46
CA GLU A 16 141.33 7.81 -5.23
C GLU A 16 140.00 8.54 -5.47
N THR A 17 140.00 9.65 -6.21
CA THR A 17 138.75 10.33 -6.58
C THR A 17 137.86 9.50 -7.50
N LEU A 18 138.43 8.64 -8.36
CA LEU A 18 137.67 7.74 -9.22
C LEU A 18 137.00 6.63 -8.42
N ASP A 19 137.67 6.08 -7.40
CA ASP A 19 137.09 5.10 -6.49
C ASP A 19 135.98 5.71 -5.63
N GLU A 20 136.16 6.94 -5.13
CA GLU A 20 135.08 7.68 -4.44
C GLU A 20 133.87 7.95 -5.35
N ILE A 21 134.11 8.31 -6.62
CA ILE A 21 133.05 8.48 -7.61
C ILE A 21 132.35 7.15 -7.88
N LYS A 22 133.07 6.03 -7.97
CA LYS A 22 132.52 4.70 -8.20
C LYS A 22 131.62 4.24 -7.04
N GLU A 23 132.03 4.46 -5.80
CA GLU A 23 131.21 4.17 -4.62
C GLU A 23 129.95 5.05 -4.58
N ARG A 24 130.06 6.33 -4.95
CA ARG A 24 128.89 7.21 -5.09
C ARG A 24 127.95 6.75 -6.21
N ILE A 25 128.48 6.28 -7.34
CA ILE A 25 127.66 5.73 -8.44
C ILE A 25 126.93 4.47 -7.98
N LEU A 26 127.60 3.54 -7.29
CA LEU A 26 126.97 2.33 -6.73
C LEU A 26 125.84 2.68 -5.73
N CYS A 27 126.05 3.69 -4.90
CA CYS A 27 125.02 4.18 -3.97
C CYS A 27 123.81 4.74 -4.73
N VAL A 28 124.05 5.56 -5.76
CA VAL A 28 122.98 6.11 -6.61
C VAL A 28 122.25 5.02 -7.38
N GLU A 29 122.94 4.00 -7.90
CA GLU A 29 122.30 2.86 -8.58
C GLU A 29 121.37 2.08 -7.64
N LYS A 30 121.76 1.93 -6.37
CA LYS A 30 120.92 1.30 -5.35
C LYS A 30 119.67 2.13 -5.05
N ASP A 31 119.80 3.45 -4.88
CA ASP A 31 118.68 4.35 -4.67
C ASP A 31 117.75 4.37 -5.90
N VAL A 32 118.30 4.37 -7.11
CA VAL A 32 117.54 4.28 -8.37
C VAL A 32 116.75 2.98 -8.43
N LYS A 33 117.33 1.85 -8.01
CA LYS A 33 116.62 0.57 -7.95
C LYS A 33 115.49 0.61 -6.92
N GLN A 34 115.73 1.13 -5.72
CA GLN A 34 114.69 1.28 -4.68
C GLN A 34 113.56 2.22 -5.13
N MET A 35 113.91 3.32 -5.79
CA MET A 35 112.93 4.24 -6.39
C MET A 35 112.12 3.54 -7.47
N LYS A 36 112.73 2.71 -8.33
CA LYS A 36 112.03 1.96 -9.36
C LYS A 36 111.01 0.98 -8.77
N ASP A 37 111.41 0.21 -7.76
CA ASP A 37 110.52 -0.74 -7.08
C ASP A 37 109.33 -0.02 -6.41
N SER A 38 109.59 1.17 -5.84
CA SER A 38 108.56 2.03 -5.24
C SER A 38 107.60 2.62 -6.29
N ILE A 39 108.11 3.02 -7.46
CA ILE A 39 107.29 3.49 -8.58
C ILE A 39 106.40 2.36 -9.11
N GLU A 40 106.93 1.14 -9.23
CA GLU A 40 106.15 -0.03 -9.66
C GLU A 40 105.02 -0.34 -8.67
N PHE A 41 105.28 -0.27 -7.37
CA PHE A 41 104.26 -0.43 -6.32
C PHE A 41 103.17 0.65 -6.41
N VAL A 42 103.56 1.93 -6.48
CA VAL A 42 102.61 3.03 -6.61
C VAL A 42 101.80 2.91 -7.90
N HIS A 43 102.42 2.47 -9.00
CA HIS A 43 101.71 2.25 -10.26
C HIS A 43 100.66 1.15 -10.14
N ALA A 44 100.93 0.07 -9.40
CA ALA A 44 99.95 -0.97 -9.11
C ALA A 44 98.77 -0.40 -8.30
N GLU A 45 99.05 0.32 -7.21
CA GLU A 45 98.01 0.91 -6.35
C GLU A 45 97.17 1.97 -7.09
N VAL A 46 97.78 2.76 -7.97
CA VAL A 46 97.06 3.71 -8.84
C VAL A 46 96.14 2.99 -9.83
N ASN A 47 96.49 1.80 -10.30
CA ASN A 47 95.62 1.03 -11.20
C ASN A 47 94.44 0.41 -10.43
N ASP A 48 94.67 -0.12 -9.23
CA ASP A 48 93.59 -0.61 -8.37
C ASP A 48 92.60 0.52 -8.03
N LEU A 49 93.12 1.71 -7.72
CA LEU A 49 92.28 2.91 -7.47
C LEU A 49 91.47 3.33 -8.70
N LYS A 50 92.03 3.22 -9.91
CA LYS A 50 91.28 3.49 -11.15
C LYS A 50 90.15 2.49 -11.35
N ASP A 51 90.38 1.21 -11.06
CA ASP A 51 89.35 0.19 -11.18
C ASP A 51 88.21 0.41 -10.17
N GLU A 52 88.52 0.82 -8.93
CA GLU A 52 87.51 1.18 -7.93
C GLU A 52 86.75 2.47 -8.29
N ASP A 53 87.41 3.48 -8.86
CA ASP A 53 86.76 4.68 -9.38
C ASP A 53 85.77 4.35 -10.52
N GLU A 54 86.16 3.47 -11.45
CA GLU A 54 85.28 3.00 -12.53
C GLU A 54 84.08 2.18 -12.00
N LYS A 55 84.27 1.33 -10.99
CA LYS A 55 83.15 0.64 -10.32
C LYS A 55 82.21 1.63 -9.65
N THR A 56 82.74 2.63 -8.95
CA THR A 56 81.97 3.65 -8.25
C THR A 56 81.14 4.47 -9.24
N LYS A 57 81.72 4.90 -10.36
CA LYS A 57 81.00 5.60 -11.45
C LYS A 57 79.84 4.78 -12.02
N ARG A 58 80.04 3.48 -12.24
CA ARG A 58 78.96 2.59 -12.73
C ARG A 58 77.81 2.51 -11.73
N SER A 59 78.13 2.35 -10.44
CA SER A 59 77.14 2.36 -9.36
C SER A 59 76.39 3.69 -9.28
N ASP A 60 77.09 4.82 -9.40
CA ASP A 60 76.49 6.15 -9.41
C ASP A 60 75.56 6.35 -10.60
N GLU A 61 75.92 5.85 -11.78
CA GLU A 61 75.05 5.93 -12.95
C GLU A 61 73.79 5.08 -12.76
N GLU A 62 73.92 3.89 -12.19
CA GLU A 62 72.78 3.03 -11.84
C GLU A 62 71.86 3.72 -10.82
N ASN A 63 72.42 4.32 -9.77
CA ASN A 63 71.65 5.07 -8.77
C ASN A 63 70.93 6.27 -9.40
N ARG A 64 71.56 7.00 -10.32
CA ARG A 64 70.91 8.08 -11.08
C ARG A 64 69.76 7.58 -11.97
N ARG A 65 69.82 6.34 -12.46
CA ARG A 65 68.69 5.71 -13.19
C ARG A 65 67.54 5.39 -12.24
N LYS A 66 67.83 4.77 -11.09
CA LYS A 66 66.84 4.44 -10.06
C LYS A 66 66.14 5.68 -9.51
N ILE A 67 66.86 6.79 -9.28
CA ILE A 67 66.28 8.06 -8.82
C ILE A 67 65.26 8.59 -9.83
N ARG A 68 65.58 8.57 -11.13
CA ARG A 68 64.64 9.00 -12.18
C ARG A 68 63.37 8.16 -12.21
N GLU A 69 63.49 6.84 -12.08
CA GLU A 69 62.32 5.95 -12.01
C GLU A 69 61.47 6.20 -10.75
N LEU A 70 62.10 6.47 -9.61
CA LEU A 70 61.41 6.85 -8.37
C LEU A 70 60.67 8.19 -8.51
N GLU A 71 61.24 9.16 -9.22
CA GLU A 71 60.58 10.44 -9.51
C GLU A 71 59.33 10.25 -10.38
N ASP A 72 59.44 9.45 -11.45
CA ASP A 72 58.32 9.14 -12.34
C ASP A 72 57.19 8.40 -11.61
N THR A 73 57.54 7.41 -10.79
CA THR A 73 56.56 6.66 -9.98
C THR A 73 55.91 7.54 -8.93
N ASN A 74 56.66 8.46 -8.29
CA ASN A 74 56.11 9.43 -7.36
C ASN A 74 55.15 10.41 -8.07
N GLN A 75 55.49 10.87 -9.27
CA GLN A 75 54.60 11.72 -10.06
C GLN A 75 53.30 10.99 -10.42
N ARG A 76 53.38 9.71 -10.82
CA ARG A 76 52.20 8.86 -11.06
C ARG A 76 51.37 8.68 -9.79
N ARG A 77 52.02 8.47 -8.64
CA ARG A 77 51.35 8.34 -7.33
C ARG A 77 50.59 9.62 -6.95
N LYS A 78 51.16 10.80 -7.19
CA LYS A 78 50.49 12.10 -6.96
C LYS A 78 49.23 12.26 -7.81
N ARG A 79 49.28 11.90 -9.10
CA ARG A 79 48.09 11.93 -9.97
C ARG A 79 46.98 11.03 -9.44
N LYS A 80 47.31 9.76 -9.17
CA LYS A 80 46.36 8.81 -8.59
C LYS A 80 45.79 9.28 -7.25
N HIS A 81 46.58 9.95 -6.41
CA HIS A 81 46.11 10.49 -5.14
C HIS A 81 45.06 11.59 -5.35
N ASN A 82 45.26 12.47 -6.33
CA ASN A 82 44.29 13.50 -6.69
C ASN A 82 42.99 12.87 -7.23
N ASP A 83 43.11 11.86 -8.10
CA ASP A 83 41.94 11.14 -8.64
C ASP A 83 41.15 10.47 -7.51
N VAL A 84 41.84 9.81 -6.57
CA VAL A 84 41.21 9.19 -5.38
C VAL A 84 40.54 10.23 -4.50
N LYS A 85 41.14 11.41 -4.33
CA LYS A 85 40.54 12.51 -3.57
C LYS A 85 39.24 12.99 -4.22
N GLN A 86 39.26 13.25 -5.54
CA GLN A 86 38.07 13.66 -6.28
C GLN A 86 36.96 12.60 -6.23
N MET A 87 37.31 11.32 -6.38
CA MET A 87 36.36 10.23 -6.24
C MET A 87 35.76 10.20 -4.83
N LYS A 88 36.56 10.41 -3.78
CA LYS A 88 36.07 10.44 -2.41
C LYS A 88 35.05 11.55 -2.20
N ASP A 89 35.38 12.76 -2.63
CA ASP A 89 34.48 13.92 -2.51
C ASP A 89 33.15 13.67 -3.26
N SER A 90 33.22 13.07 -4.46
CA SER A 90 32.02 12.67 -5.21
C SER A 90 31.21 11.57 -4.52
N THR A 91 31.86 10.59 -3.89
CA THR A 91 31.15 9.51 -3.17
C THR A 91 30.45 10.04 -1.91
N GLU A 92 31.05 11.01 -1.22
CA GLU A 92 30.43 11.67 -0.05
C GLU A 92 29.19 12.46 -0.47
N PHE A 93 29.24 13.15 -1.61
CA PHE A 93 28.08 13.85 -2.17
C PHE A 93 26.94 12.89 -2.51
N VAL A 94 27.23 11.82 -3.26
CA VAL A 94 26.22 10.82 -3.61
C VAL A 94 25.64 10.16 -2.36
N HIS A 95 26.44 9.92 -1.33
CA HIS A 95 25.95 9.39 -0.06
C HIS A 95 24.98 10.33 0.66
N ALA A 96 25.21 11.65 0.62
CA ALA A 96 24.28 12.62 1.18
C ALA A 96 22.93 12.59 0.44
N GLU A 97 22.96 12.63 -0.89
CA GLU A 97 21.75 12.59 -1.73
C GLU A 97 20.95 11.29 -1.55
N VAL A 98 21.65 10.15 -1.45
CA VAL A 98 21.00 8.85 -1.15
C VAL A 98 20.31 8.85 0.21
N ASN A 99 20.85 9.54 1.21
CA ASN A 99 20.20 9.63 2.52
C ASN A 99 18.97 10.53 2.49
N GLU A 100 19.02 11.65 1.77
CA GLU A 100 17.86 12.51 1.58
C GLU A 100 16.72 11.77 0.85
N LEU A 101 17.04 11.05 -0.22
CA LEU A 101 16.07 10.22 -0.96
C LEU A 101 15.45 9.13 -0.08
N LYS A 102 16.23 8.51 0.83
CA LYS A 102 15.70 7.54 1.80
C LYS A 102 14.71 8.17 2.77
N ASP A 103 14.98 9.39 3.23
CA ASP A 103 14.06 10.11 4.13
C ASP A 103 12.76 10.49 3.43
N GLU A 104 12.83 10.87 2.14
CA GLU A 104 11.65 11.13 1.30
C GLU A 104 10.83 9.86 1.01
N ASP A 105 11.51 8.74 0.73
CA ASP A 105 10.87 7.44 0.54
C ASP A 105 10.12 7.00 1.81
N GLU A 106 10.71 7.17 2.99
CA GLU A 106 10.06 6.86 4.27
C GLU A 106 8.87 7.79 4.56
N LYS A 107 8.96 9.08 4.24
CA LYS A 107 7.81 10.01 4.35
C LYS A 107 6.67 9.60 3.41
N THR A 108 7.01 9.20 2.18
CA THR A 108 6.04 8.78 1.16
C THR A 108 5.34 7.49 1.60
N LYS A 109 6.08 6.48 2.06
CA LYS A 109 5.51 5.24 2.62
C LYS A 109 4.55 5.49 3.77
N ARG A 110 4.89 6.42 4.68
CA ARG A 110 3.99 6.80 5.79
C ARG A 110 2.71 7.43 5.29
N SER A 111 2.79 8.35 4.32
CA SER A 111 1.61 8.97 3.72
C SER A 111 0.75 7.95 2.98
N ASP A 112 1.36 7.04 2.23
CA ASP A 112 0.66 5.96 1.54
C ASP A 112 -0.07 5.04 2.50
N GLU A 113 0.55 4.70 3.63
CA GLU A 113 -0.09 3.89 4.67
C GLU A 113 -1.28 4.61 5.32
N GLU A 114 -1.16 5.90 5.57
CA GLU A 114 -2.28 6.71 6.06
C GLU A 114 -3.43 6.76 5.04
N ASN A 115 -3.11 6.94 3.75
CA ASN A 115 -4.10 6.95 2.68
C ASN A 115 -4.79 5.59 2.54
N ARG A 116 -4.06 4.48 2.63
CA ARG A 116 -4.64 3.12 2.64
C ARG A 116 -5.64 2.94 3.79
N ARG A 117 -5.31 3.43 4.99
CA ARG A 117 -6.23 3.39 6.14
C ARG A 117 -7.50 4.20 5.90
N LYS A 118 -7.37 5.42 5.38
CA LYS A 118 -8.52 6.27 5.02
C LYS A 118 -9.40 5.63 3.95
N ILE A 119 -8.80 5.00 2.93
CA ILE A 119 -9.55 4.27 1.90
C ILE A 119 -10.36 3.14 2.54
N HIS A 120 -9.74 2.32 3.38
CA HIS A 120 -10.44 1.22 4.06
C HIS A 120 -11.60 1.72 4.94
N GLU A 121 -11.40 2.82 5.69
CA GLU A 121 -12.45 3.42 6.51
C GLU A 121 -13.62 3.97 5.68
N LEU A 122 -13.32 4.59 4.53
CA LEU A 122 -14.32 5.08 3.59
C LEU A 122 -15.09 3.92 2.95
N GLU A 123 -14.41 2.85 2.56
CA GLU A 123 -15.04 1.64 2.02
C GLU A 123 -15.98 0.99 3.03
N ASP A 124 -15.54 0.85 4.29
CA ASP A 124 -16.35 0.32 5.38
C ASP A 124 -17.58 1.18 5.67
N THR A 125 -17.41 2.51 5.67
CA THR A 125 -18.51 3.45 5.88
C THR A 125 -19.49 3.42 4.71
N ASN A 126 -18.99 3.39 3.48
CA ASN A 126 -19.83 3.26 2.29
C ASN A 126 -20.62 1.94 2.30
N ARG A 127 -19.99 0.83 2.69
CA ARG A 127 -20.66 -0.47 2.88
C ARG A 127 -21.80 -0.36 3.90
N ARG A 128 -21.54 0.20 5.09
CA ARG A 128 -22.57 0.42 6.13
C ARG A 128 -23.71 1.32 5.65
N LEU A 129 -23.40 2.38 4.91
CA LEU A 129 -24.40 3.27 4.34
C LEU A 129 -25.26 2.57 3.28
N GLN A 130 -24.64 1.76 2.42
CA GLN A 130 -25.37 0.96 1.44
C GLN A 130 -26.30 -0.05 2.10
N GLU A 131 -25.83 -0.77 3.13
CA GLU A 131 -26.66 -1.68 3.93
C GLU A 131 -27.85 -0.95 4.56
N SER A 132 -27.61 0.21 5.16
CA SER A 132 -28.67 1.06 5.74
C SER A 132 -29.68 1.53 4.69
N VAL A 133 -29.22 2.01 3.53
CA VAL A 133 -30.09 2.43 2.43
C VAL A 133 -30.95 1.27 1.93
N VAL A 134 -30.36 0.08 1.83
CA VAL A 134 -31.01 -1.14 1.38
C VAL A 134 -32.08 -1.63 2.37
N ASP A 135 -31.90 -1.43 3.67
CA ASP A 135 -32.89 -1.74 4.71
C ASP A 135 -33.99 -0.66 4.82
N LEU A 136 -33.61 0.63 4.78
CA LEU A 136 -34.54 1.75 4.97
C LEU A 136 -35.52 1.94 3.80
N LYS A 137 -35.06 1.76 2.55
CA LYS A 137 -35.89 1.95 1.35
C LYS A 137 -37.17 1.08 1.37
N PRO A 138 -37.10 -0.26 1.55
CA PRO A 138 -38.29 -1.11 1.65
C PRO A 138 -39.17 -0.79 2.86
N ARG A 139 -38.58 -0.42 4.01
CA ARG A 139 -39.36 -0.03 5.19
C ARG A 139 -40.20 1.21 4.91
N SER A 140 -39.59 2.23 4.28
CA SER A 140 -40.28 3.46 3.90
C SER A 140 -41.37 3.25 2.85
N MET A 141 -41.22 2.26 1.96
CA MET A 141 -42.19 1.94 0.91
C MET A 141 -43.23 0.87 1.32
N ARG A 142 -43.13 0.33 2.55
CA ARG A 142 -43.97 -0.78 3.02
C ARG A 142 -45.46 -0.43 2.93
N ASP A 143 -45.83 0.77 3.37
CA ASP A 143 -47.23 1.19 3.44
C ASP A 143 -47.74 1.79 2.12
N ASN A 144 -47.01 1.58 1.02
CA ASN A 144 -47.36 2.16 -0.27
C ASN A 144 -47.94 1.11 -1.24
N LEU A 145 -48.95 1.52 -2.01
CA LEU A 145 -49.45 0.79 -3.19
C LEU A 145 -49.37 1.65 -4.44
N LEU A 146 -49.13 0.97 -5.56
CA LEU A 146 -49.13 1.52 -6.90
C LEU A 146 -50.45 1.19 -7.61
N PHE A 147 -51.17 2.23 -8.05
CA PHE A 147 -52.38 2.13 -8.86
C PHE A 147 -52.06 2.47 -10.32
N PHE A 148 -52.25 1.49 -11.20
CA PHE A 148 -51.99 1.59 -12.63
C PHE A 148 -53.26 1.83 -13.43
N ASN A 149 -53.11 2.47 -14.60
CA ASN A 149 -54.18 2.74 -15.56
C ASN A 149 -55.35 3.58 -15.05
N VAL A 150 -55.16 4.35 -13.97
CA VAL A 150 -56.13 5.34 -13.52
C VAL A 150 -56.11 6.53 -14.48
N LYS A 151 -57.26 6.87 -15.08
CA LYS A 151 -57.38 7.99 -16.03
C LYS A 151 -56.91 9.29 -15.40
N LYS A 152 -56.25 10.12 -16.21
CA LYS A 152 -55.70 11.42 -15.78
C LYS A 152 -56.66 12.52 -16.19
N ASP A 153 -56.91 13.45 -15.27
CA ASP A 153 -57.65 14.69 -15.54
C ASP A 153 -56.72 15.90 -15.38
N GLU A 154 -57.10 17.05 -15.93
CA GLU A 154 -56.27 18.26 -15.91
C GLU A 154 -56.12 18.87 -14.51
N LYS A 155 -57.16 18.76 -13.68
CA LYS A 155 -57.19 19.17 -12.26
C LYS A 155 -57.58 17.99 -11.38
N GLU A 156 -56.74 16.96 -11.34
CA GLU A 156 -57.05 15.76 -10.58
C GLU A 156 -56.75 15.89 -9.09
N ASN A 157 -57.72 15.51 -8.25
CA ASN A 157 -57.47 15.13 -6.87
C ASN A 157 -57.23 13.61 -6.83
N THR A 158 -55.96 13.23 -6.72
CA THR A 158 -55.53 11.83 -6.70
C THR A 158 -56.08 11.06 -5.50
N THR A 159 -56.29 11.71 -4.36
CA THR A 159 -56.85 11.06 -3.16
C THR A 159 -58.32 10.69 -3.38
N GLU A 160 -59.14 11.61 -3.87
CA GLU A 160 -60.56 11.34 -4.15
C GLU A 160 -60.75 10.23 -5.18
N LYS A 161 -59.95 10.25 -6.26
CA LYS A 161 -59.96 9.16 -7.26
C LYS A 161 -59.68 7.80 -6.66
N ILE A 162 -58.76 7.74 -5.70
CA ILE A 162 -58.44 6.48 -5.04
C ILE A 162 -59.63 6.04 -4.19
N TYR A 163 -60.24 6.93 -3.41
CA TYR A 163 -61.47 6.59 -2.66
C TYR A 163 -62.60 6.09 -3.56
N ASP A 164 -62.81 6.73 -4.72
CA ASP A 164 -63.80 6.27 -5.70
C ASP A 164 -63.50 4.84 -6.20
N ILE A 165 -62.22 4.53 -6.47
CA ILE A 165 -61.80 3.17 -6.85
C ILE A 165 -62.01 2.19 -5.70
N LEU A 166 -61.70 2.57 -4.46
CA LEU A 166 -61.89 1.71 -3.29
C LEU A 166 -63.37 1.36 -3.08
N GLU A 167 -64.27 2.32 -3.26
CA GLU A 167 -65.71 2.14 -3.07
C GLU A 167 -66.35 1.41 -4.26
N GLN A 168 -66.08 1.85 -5.49
CA GLN A 168 -66.73 1.33 -6.70
C GLN A 168 -66.15 0.01 -7.18
N ASN A 169 -64.83 -0.18 -7.10
CA ASN A 169 -64.16 -1.34 -7.69
C ASN A 169 -63.72 -2.39 -6.65
N LEU A 170 -63.44 -2.00 -5.41
CA LEU A 170 -63.02 -2.93 -4.35
C LEU A 170 -64.13 -3.24 -3.33
N GLU A 171 -65.28 -2.56 -3.43
CA GLU A 171 -66.45 -2.70 -2.55
C GLU A 171 -66.11 -2.43 -1.07
N ILE A 172 -65.17 -1.51 -0.83
CA ILE A 172 -64.85 -1.04 0.52
C ILE A 172 -65.80 0.10 0.85
N PHE A 173 -67.00 -0.24 1.32
CA PHE A 173 -68.02 0.76 1.65
C PHE A 173 -67.53 1.71 2.75
N TYR A 174 -67.79 3.00 2.54
CA TYR A 174 -67.33 4.11 3.39
C TYR A 174 -65.80 4.20 3.47
N ALA A 175 -65.11 4.02 2.33
CA ALA A 175 -63.65 4.04 2.27
C ALA A 175 -63.08 5.36 2.83
N ARG A 176 -63.73 6.50 2.56
CA ARG A 176 -63.33 7.82 3.08
C ARG A 176 -63.27 7.89 4.60
N SER A 177 -64.12 7.12 5.29
CA SER A 177 -64.17 7.07 6.75
C SER A 177 -63.22 6.01 7.31
N LYS A 178 -63.14 4.84 6.66
CA LYS A 178 -62.43 3.65 7.16
C LYS A 178 -60.94 3.62 6.81
N VAL A 179 -60.57 4.09 5.63
CA VAL A 179 -59.21 4.02 5.11
C VAL A 179 -58.58 5.40 5.22
N LYS A 180 -57.44 5.50 5.89
CA LYS A 180 -56.70 6.77 6.01
C LYS A 180 -55.50 6.79 5.07
N ILE A 181 -55.56 7.67 4.07
CA ILE A 181 -54.48 7.92 3.12
C ILE A 181 -53.62 9.09 3.65
N ASP A 182 -52.31 8.86 3.77
CA ASP A 182 -51.31 9.87 4.14
C ASP A 182 -51.07 10.81 2.95
N CYS A 183 -50.69 10.23 1.80
CA CYS A 183 -50.36 10.97 0.59
C CYS A 183 -50.70 10.14 -0.65
N SER A 184 -51.17 10.81 -1.71
CA SER A 184 -51.45 10.19 -3.01
C SER A 184 -50.95 11.10 -4.13
N HIS A 185 -50.06 10.60 -4.99
CA HIS A 185 -49.52 11.38 -6.10
C HIS A 185 -49.08 10.53 -7.30
N ARG A 186 -49.00 11.14 -8.48
CA ARG A 186 -48.53 10.46 -9.71
C ARG A 186 -47.00 10.31 -9.70
N VAL A 187 -46.51 9.11 -9.98
CA VAL A 187 -45.08 8.81 -9.98
C VAL A 187 -44.49 8.73 -11.40
N GLY A 188 -43.23 9.16 -11.53
CA GLY A 188 -42.46 9.17 -12.77
C GLY A 188 -42.54 10.49 -13.54
N ARG A 189 -41.62 10.71 -14.49
CA ARG A 189 -41.54 11.95 -15.29
C ARG A 189 -42.70 12.05 -16.28
N LYS A 190 -43.34 13.23 -16.39
CA LYS A 190 -44.36 13.49 -17.42
C LYS A 190 -43.68 13.55 -18.79
N ARG A 191 -43.98 12.60 -19.69
CA ARG A 191 -43.50 12.61 -21.08
C ARG A 191 -44.66 12.92 -22.03
N VAL A 192 -44.44 13.79 -23.02
CA VAL A 192 -45.47 14.25 -23.97
C VAL A 192 -45.99 13.09 -24.84
N SER A 193 -45.14 12.12 -25.17
CA SER A 193 -45.48 10.95 -25.98
C SER A 193 -46.15 9.80 -25.21
N GLN A 194 -46.41 9.96 -23.90
CA GLN A 194 -46.83 8.85 -23.05
C GLN A 194 -48.33 8.56 -23.19
N ARG A 195 -48.67 7.51 -23.97
CA ARG A 195 -50.07 7.09 -24.19
C ARG A 195 -50.74 6.48 -22.96
N LYS A 196 -49.98 5.93 -22.01
CA LYS A 196 -50.49 5.33 -20.77
C LYS A 196 -50.40 6.30 -19.59
N PRO A 197 -51.46 6.43 -18.76
CA PRO A 197 -51.39 7.23 -17.54
C PRO A 197 -50.26 6.77 -16.61
N ARG A 198 -49.58 7.73 -15.95
CA ARG A 198 -48.60 7.44 -14.90
C ARG A 198 -49.27 6.73 -13.72
N ALA A 199 -48.57 5.82 -13.05
CA ALA A 199 -49.09 5.19 -11.84
C ALA A 199 -49.30 6.24 -10.73
N ILE A 200 -50.29 6.02 -9.87
CA ILE A 200 -50.47 6.77 -8.62
C ILE A 200 -49.83 5.95 -7.51
N VAL A 201 -48.91 6.53 -6.74
CA VAL A 201 -48.48 5.97 -5.45
C VAL A 201 -49.39 6.52 -4.38
N VAL A 202 -49.90 5.62 -3.55
CA VAL A 202 -50.73 5.92 -2.39
C VAL A 202 -50.01 5.37 -1.17
N LYS A 203 -49.70 6.24 -0.22
CA LYS A 203 -49.20 5.88 1.10
C LYS A 203 -50.38 5.86 2.07
N PHE A 204 -50.57 4.73 2.74
CA PHE A 204 -51.60 4.57 3.77
C PHE A 204 -51.01 4.90 5.14
N ASN A 205 -51.85 5.41 6.04
CA ASN A 205 -51.44 5.63 7.44
C ASN A 205 -51.24 4.31 8.18
N TYR A 206 -52.07 3.31 7.89
CA TYR A 206 -52.07 2.03 8.57
C TYR A 206 -51.77 0.89 7.58
N PHE A 207 -50.82 0.03 7.93
CA PHE A 207 -50.46 -1.14 7.13
C PHE A 207 -51.65 -2.09 6.93
N GLN A 208 -52.57 -2.18 7.90
CA GLN A 208 -53.77 -3.01 7.82
C GLN A 208 -54.70 -2.56 6.70
N ASP A 209 -54.95 -1.25 6.57
CA ASP A 209 -55.75 -0.67 5.49
C ASP A 209 -55.13 -0.98 4.12
N ARG A 210 -53.81 -0.78 4.02
CA ARG A 210 -53.02 -1.12 2.83
C ARG A 210 -53.18 -2.58 2.45
N GLU A 211 -53.09 -3.50 3.41
CA GLU A 211 -53.25 -4.93 3.18
C GLU A 211 -54.68 -5.30 2.78
N GLN A 212 -55.69 -4.70 3.38
CA GLN A 212 -57.08 -4.89 2.99
C GLN A 212 -57.31 -4.53 1.52
N VAL A 213 -56.78 -3.37 1.10
CA VAL A 213 -56.83 -2.93 -0.31
C VAL A 213 -56.08 -3.91 -1.22
N ARG A 214 -54.87 -4.33 -0.84
CA ARG A 214 -54.05 -5.28 -1.61
C ARG A 214 -54.75 -6.63 -1.79
N GLN A 215 -55.38 -7.17 -0.74
CA GLN A 215 -56.08 -8.45 -0.80
C GLN A 215 -57.33 -8.37 -1.68
N ASN A 216 -58.07 -7.26 -1.59
CA ASN A 216 -59.25 -7.01 -2.40
C ASN A 216 -58.92 -6.70 -3.87
N ALA A 217 -57.66 -6.39 -4.22
CA ALA A 217 -57.24 -6.13 -5.60
C ALA A 217 -57.59 -7.27 -6.58
N ARG A 218 -57.82 -8.50 -6.10
CA ARG A 218 -58.34 -9.62 -6.92
C ARG A 218 -59.71 -9.34 -7.54
N LYS A 219 -60.54 -8.50 -6.90
CA LYS A 219 -61.85 -8.07 -7.41
C LYS A 219 -61.74 -7.17 -8.65
N LEU A 220 -60.58 -6.59 -8.90
CA LEU A 220 -60.31 -5.78 -10.11
C LEU A 220 -60.15 -6.62 -11.38
N LYS A 221 -60.26 -7.95 -11.30
CA LYS A 221 -60.16 -8.83 -12.46
C LYS A 221 -61.25 -8.49 -13.49
N GLY A 222 -60.82 -8.14 -14.71
CA GLY A 222 -61.72 -7.67 -15.78
C GLY A 222 -61.81 -6.15 -15.88
N SER A 223 -61.39 -5.41 -14.85
CA SER A 223 -61.18 -3.97 -14.95
C SER A 223 -59.86 -3.66 -15.68
N ARG A 224 -59.70 -2.40 -16.13
CA ARG A 224 -58.42 -1.93 -16.68
C ARG A 224 -57.42 -1.50 -15.60
N ILE A 225 -57.85 -1.41 -14.34
CA ILE A 225 -57.06 -0.88 -13.21
C ILE A 225 -56.22 -2.02 -12.62
N GLY A 226 -54.97 -1.73 -12.30
CA GLY A 226 -54.07 -2.67 -11.62
C GLY A 226 -53.60 -2.08 -10.29
N ILE A 227 -53.44 -2.93 -9.28
CA ILE A 227 -52.83 -2.57 -7.99
C ILE A 227 -51.64 -3.49 -7.76
N ALA A 228 -50.50 -2.90 -7.38
CA ALA A 228 -49.33 -3.65 -6.93
C ALA A 228 -48.67 -2.97 -5.73
N GLU A 229 -47.85 -3.71 -5.01
CA GLU A 229 -46.99 -3.15 -3.96
C GLU A 229 -45.86 -2.32 -4.57
N GLN A 230 -45.43 -1.26 -3.88
CA GLN A 230 -44.27 -0.50 -4.28
C GLN A 230 -42.99 -1.16 -3.75
N PHE A 231 -42.02 -1.38 -4.64
CA PHE A 231 -40.68 -1.84 -4.29
C PHE A 231 -39.62 -0.82 -4.70
N PRO A 232 -38.46 -0.80 -4.01
CA PRO A 232 -37.26 -0.12 -4.48
C PRO A 232 -36.89 -0.59 -5.89
N GLU A 233 -36.25 0.28 -6.67
CA GLU A 233 -35.91 0.03 -8.07
C GLU A 233 -35.03 -1.21 -8.23
N GLU A 234 -34.11 -1.43 -7.30
CA GLU A 234 -33.19 -2.57 -7.27
C GLU A 234 -33.98 -3.89 -7.20
N ILE A 235 -34.99 -3.95 -6.33
CA ILE A 235 -35.87 -5.11 -6.19
C ILE A 235 -36.78 -5.25 -7.41
N GLU A 236 -37.31 -4.16 -7.96
CA GLU A 236 -38.17 -4.20 -9.13
C GLU A 236 -37.44 -4.72 -10.37
N LYS A 237 -36.17 -4.37 -10.55
CA LYS A 237 -35.32 -4.95 -11.61
C LYS A 237 -35.19 -6.46 -11.47
N ILE A 238 -34.94 -6.96 -10.26
CA ILE A 238 -34.87 -8.40 -9.99
C ILE A 238 -36.24 -9.06 -10.27
N ARG A 239 -37.34 -8.45 -9.85
CA ARG A 239 -38.70 -8.97 -10.13
C ARG A 239 -38.96 -9.09 -11.62
N GLN A 240 -38.53 -8.10 -12.41
CA GLN A 240 -38.69 -8.11 -13.87
C GLN A 240 -37.95 -9.27 -14.53
N THR A 241 -36.74 -9.62 -14.07
CA THR A 241 -36.00 -10.78 -14.60
C THR A 241 -36.65 -12.10 -14.21
N LEU A 242 -37.33 -12.16 -13.06
CA LEU A 242 -38.02 -13.35 -12.55
C LEU A 242 -39.42 -13.57 -13.17
N HIS A 243 -40.08 -12.52 -13.67
CA HIS A 243 -41.44 -12.63 -14.23
C HIS A 243 -41.61 -13.69 -15.35
N PRO A 244 -40.68 -13.86 -16.32
CA PRO A 244 -40.78 -14.89 -17.35
C PRO A 244 -40.76 -16.31 -16.78
N GLU A 245 -39.86 -16.58 -15.82
CA GLU A 245 -39.74 -17.89 -15.17
C GLU A 245 -40.99 -18.20 -14.34
N MET A 246 -41.51 -17.21 -13.60
CA MET A 246 -42.79 -17.36 -12.89
C MET A 246 -43.94 -17.75 -13.84
N LYS A 247 -43.99 -17.14 -15.04
CA LYS A 247 -45.04 -17.45 -16.03
C LYS A 247 -44.92 -18.88 -16.55
N LYS A 248 -43.70 -19.36 -16.83
CA LYS A 248 -43.44 -20.75 -17.24
C LYS A 248 -43.90 -21.73 -16.17
N ALA A 249 -43.52 -21.52 -14.92
CA ALA A 249 -43.90 -22.38 -13.81
C ALA A 249 -45.43 -22.44 -13.59
N LYS A 250 -46.12 -21.29 -13.69
CA LYS A 250 -47.59 -21.24 -13.64
C LYS A 250 -48.25 -21.99 -14.81
N ALA A 251 -47.68 -21.90 -16.01
CA ALA A 251 -48.18 -22.64 -17.18
C ALA A 251 -48.03 -24.16 -17.01
N GLN A 252 -47.01 -24.59 -16.27
CA GLN A 252 -46.79 -25.99 -15.88
C GLN A 252 -47.67 -26.44 -14.69
N GLY A 253 -48.60 -25.61 -14.21
CA GLY A 253 -49.50 -25.94 -13.11
C GLY A 253 -48.94 -25.73 -11.70
N HIS A 254 -47.72 -25.21 -11.56
CA HIS A 254 -47.12 -24.96 -10.26
C HIS A 254 -47.75 -23.75 -9.56
N ARG A 255 -47.98 -23.86 -8.24
CA ARG A 255 -48.42 -22.75 -7.40
C ARG A 255 -47.23 -21.84 -7.08
N VAL A 256 -47.13 -20.72 -7.78
CA VAL A 256 -46.08 -19.71 -7.54
C VAL A 256 -46.67 -18.47 -6.85
N ARG A 257 -46.12 -18.06 -5.71
CA ARG A 257 -46.44 -16.75 -5.09
C ARG A 257 -45.56 -15.66 -5.70
N ASN A 258 -46.09 -14.43 -5.70
CA ASN A 258 -45.49 -13.27 -6.38
C ASN A 258 -44.56 -12.47 -5.43
N ASP A 259 -44.12 -13.12 -4.37
CA ASP A 259 -43.07 -12.71 -3.45
C ASP A 259 -41.73 -13.18 -4.01
N VAL A 260 -40.75 -12.29 -4.00
CA VAL A 260 -39.39 -12.57 -4.49
C VAL A 260 -38.77 -13.79 -3.79
N LEU A 261 -39.29 -14.13 -2.61
CA LEU A 261 -38.90 -15.28 -1.79
C LEU A 261 -39.41 -16.65 -2.26
N SER A 262 -40.57 -16.75 -2.95
CA SER A 262 -41.14 -18.09 -3.26
C SER A 262 -40.79 -18.64 -4.65
N MET A 263 -39.93 -17.95 -5.40
CA MET A 263 -39.41 -18.45 -6.69
C MET A 263 -38.35 -19.56 -6.52
N CYS A 264 -38.06 -20.02 -5.30
CA CYS A 264 -37.08 -21.08 -5.02
C CYS A 264 -37.65 -22.49 -5.19
N TRP A 265 -38.21 -22.78 -6.37
CA TRP A 265 -38.59 -24.14 -6.74
C TRP A 265 -37.78 -24.58 -7.98
N LYS A 266 -36.75 -25.39 -7.73
CA LYS A 266 -36.25 -26.45 -8.61
C LYS A 266 -35.91 -27.65 -7.75
N GLU A 267 -36.34 -28.83 -8.19
CA GLU A 267 -36.14 -30.12 -7.50
C GLU A 267 -34.68 -30.60 -7.50
N ASN A 268 -33.78 -29.97 -8.29
CA ASN A 268 -32.35 -30.26 -8.31
C ASN A 268 -31.49 -29.08 -7.82
N PRO A 269 -30.63 -29.28 -6.79
CA PRO A 269 -29.76 -28.25 -6.24
C PRO A 269 -28.71 -27.66 -7.19
N GLU A 270 -28.29 -28.42 -8.21
CA GLU A 270 -27.16 -28.07 -9.08
C GLU A 270 -27.54 -27.20 -10.28
N ASP A 271 -28.82 -27.17 -10.67
CA ASP A 271 -29.35 -26.31 -11.75
C ASP A 271 -29.74 -24.91 -11.28
N ARG A 272 -29.25 -24.49 -10.10
CA ARG A 272 -29.44 -23.15 -9.54
C ARG A 272 -28.50 -22.19 -10.28
N PRO A 273 -29.00 -21.21 -11.05
CA PRO A 273 -28.21 -20.02 -11.32
C PRO A 273 -27.86 -19.39 -9.98
N ASP A 274 -26.73 -18.69 -9.86
CA ASP A 274 -26.25 -18.02 -8.63
C ASP A 274 -27.21 -16.94 -8.13
N PHE A 275 -28.37 -17.39 -7.65
CA PHE A 275 -29.41 -16.65 -6.99
C PHE A 275 -29.27 -16.82 -5.48
N GLN A 276 -28.26 -17.53 -4.99
CA GLN A 276 -28.01 -17.69 -3.56
C GLN A 276 -27.63 -16.33 -2.95
N SER A 277 -26.73 -15.58 -3.61
CA SER A 277 -26.39 -14.20 -3.25
C SER A 277 -27.60 -13.25 -3.28
N LEU A 278 -28.42 -13.30 -4.34
CA LEU A 278 -29.62 -12.46 -4.48
C LEU A 278 -30.72 -12.85 -3.47
N ARG A 279 -30.91 -14.15 -3.23
CA ARG A 279 -31.84 -14.68 -2.24
C ARG A 279 -31.40 -14.24 -0.85
N ASP A 280 -30.14 -14.41 -0.48
CA ASP A 280 -29.63 -14.03 0.85
C ASP A 280 -29.67 -12.51 1.06
N THR A 281 -29.42 -11.73 0.01
CA THR A 281 -29.58 -10.27 0.02
C THR A 281 -31.05 -9.87 0.19
N LEU A 282 -31.96 -10.48 -0.57
CA LEU A 282 -33.40 -10.24 -0.46
C LEU A 282 -34.01 -10.78 0.84
N TYR A 283 -33.50 -11.90 1.38
CA TYR A 283 -33.87 -12.45 2.67
C TYR A 283 -33.40 -11.50 3.77
N LYS A 284 -32.17 -11.01 3.77
CA LYS A 284 -31.74 -9.97 4.73
C LYS A 284 -32.62 -8.71 4.65
N ILE A 285 -32.95 -8.24 3.44
CA ILE A 285 -33.82 -7.09 3.21
C ILE A 285 -35.27 -7.32 3.69
N LEU A 286 -35.82 -8.53 3.49
CA LEU A 286 -37.22 -8.84 3.75
C LEU A 286 -37.46 -9.50 5.13
N TYR A 287 -36.48 -10.19 5.71
CA TYR A 287 -36.56 -10.90 7.00
C TYR A 287 -36.02 -10.11 8.20
N CYS A 288 -35.48 -8.90 7.99
CA CYS A 288 -35.54 -7.87 9.05
C CYS A 288 -37.00 -7.55 9.48
N LYS A 289 -38.03 -8.11 8.81
CA LYS A 289 -39.44 -8.06 9.22
C LYS A 289 -39.80 -8.87 10.47
N GLU A 290 -39.03 -9.86 10.91
CA GLU A 290 -39.44 -10.73 12.03
C GLU A 290 -38.63 -10.54 13.33
N ILE A 291 -37.38 -10.10 13.24
CA ILE A 291 -36.50 -10.03 14.43
C ILE A 291 -36.76 -8.77 15.28
N SER A 292 -37.16 -7.64 14.67
CA SER A 292 -37.34 -6.38 15.42
C SER A 292 -38.61 -6.31 16.28
N GLN A 293 -39.60 -7.19 16.07
CA GLN A 293 -40.79 -7.27 16.93
C GLN A 293 -40.67 -8.33 18.04
N THR A 294 -39.86 -9.37 17.83
CA THR A 294 -39.63 -10.44 18.83
C THR A 294 -38.52 -10.10 19.82
N SER A 295 -37.48 -9.35 19.43
CA SER A 295 -36.43 -8.93 20.37
C SER A 295 -36.92 -7.88 21.38
N ALA A 296 -37.79 -6.94 20.98
CA ALA A 296 -38.36 -5.95 21.88
C ALA A 296 -39.38 -6.55 22.87
N TYR A 297 -40.08 -7.62 22.48
CA TYR A 297 -41.03 -8.32 23.37
C TYR A 297 -40.35 -9.30 24.33
N ASN A 298 -39.16 -9.81 23.98
CA ASN A 298 -38.40 -10.73 24.83
C ASN A 298 -37.46 -10.01 25.81
N GLU A 299 -37.01 -8.78 25.54
CA GLU A 299 -36.20 -8.01 26.49
C GLU A 299 -37.03 -7.46 27.68
N GLU A 300 -38.32 -7.16 27.50
CA GLU A 300 -39.20 -6.76 28.62
C GLU A 300 -39.53 -7.92 29.57
N ILE A 301 -39.54 -9.17 29.09
CA ILE A 301 -39.81 -10.35 29.92
C ILE A 301 -38.56 -10.83 30.65
N VAL A 302 -37.37 -10.59 30.11
CA VAL A 302 -36.09 -11.03 30.70
C VAL A 302 -35.49 -9.99 31.67
N ASN A 303 -35.79 -8.70 31.51
CA ASN A 303 -35.20 -7.62 32.33
C ASN A 303 -36.19 -6.84 33.22
N GLY A 304 -37.42 -7.33 33.38
CA GLY A 304 -38.33 -6.80 34.39
C GLY A 304 -37.82 -7.13 35.81
N PRO A 305 -37.81 -6.19 36.77
CA PRO A 305 -37.30 -6.46 38.11
C PRO A 305 -38.12 -7.58 38.76
N LEU A 306 -37.43 -8.64 39.16
CA LEU A 306 -37.93 -9.67 40.07
C LEU A 306 -38.52 -8.96 41.30
N LYS A 307 -39.85 -8.90 41.41
CA LYS A 307 -40.49 -8.59 42.68
C LYS A 307 -40.13 -9.72 43.64
N SER A 308 -39.18 -9.45 44.53
CA SER A 308 -38.84 -10.32 45.64
C SER A 308 -40.08 -10.50 46.52
N ASN A 309 -40.68 -11.68 46.47
CA ASN A 309 -41.52 -12.19 47.53
C ASN A 309 -40.60 -12.46 48.74
N VAL A 310 -40.52 -11.52 49.66
CA VAL A 310 -40.01 -11.77 51.00
C VAL A 310 -41.14 -12.44 51.77
N ILE A 311 -41.08 -13.77 51.83
CA ILE A 311 -41.80 -14.56 52.82
C ILE A 311 -41.00 -14.42 54.10
N ALA A 312 -41.52 -13.63 55.04
CA ALA A 312 -41.02 -13.58 56.41
C ALA A 312 -41.48 -14.87 57.12
N SER A 313 -40.53 -15.66 57.61
CA SER A 313 -40.77 -16.69 58.60
C SER A 313 -40.83 -16.04 59.98
N GLU A 314 -41.95 -16.25 60.67
CA GLU A 314 -42.16 -15.99 62.09
C GLU A 314 -41.14 -16.77 62.94
N GLU A 315 -40.56 -16.10 63.94
CA GLU A 315 -40.70 -16.43 65.37
C GLU A 315 -39.67 -15.60 66.15
N ASP A 316 -40.16 -14.65 66.95
CA ASP A 316 -39.76 -14.55 68.36
C ASP A 316 -40.73 -13.65 69.12
N VAL A 317 -41.28 -14.26 70.17
CA VAL A 317 -42.14 -13.71 71.20
C VAL A 317 -41.33 -12.78 72.09
N ASN A 318 -41.76 -11.52 72.31
CA ASN A 318 -42.00 -11.03 73.67
C ASN A 318 -42.73 -9.68 73.75
N GLU A 319 -43.45 -9.58 74.86
CA GLU A 319 -44.34 -8.55 75.37
C GLU A 319 -43.73 -7.15 75.52
N ASN A 320 -44.59 -6.14 75.29
CA ASN A 320 -44.81 -4.92 76.10
C ASN A 320 -45.30 -3.78 75.18
N GLU A 321 -46.59 -3.47 75.23
CA GLU A 321 -47.17 -2.42 76.08
C GLU A 321 -47.06 -1.01 75.48
N LEU A 322 -48.22 -0.34 75.49
CA LEU A 322 -48.43 1.09 75.69
C LEU A 322 -48.30 2.08 74.50
N LEU A 323 -49.47 2.71 74.26
CA LEU A 323 -49.65 4.17 74.17
C LEU A 323 -49.24 4.90 72.87
N ILE A 324 -50.21 5.13 71.98
CA ILE A 324 -50.96 6.40 71.76
C ILE A 324 -51.67 6.35 70.41
#